data_AF-A0A812SAI9-F1
#
_entry.id   AF-A0A812SAI9-F1
#
_cell.length_a   1.000
_cell.length_b   1.000
_cell.length_c   1.000
_cell.angle_alpha   90.00
_cell.angle_beta   90.00
_cell.angle_gamma   90.00
#
_symmetry.space_group_name_H-M   'P 1'
#
loop_
_entity.id
_entity.type
_entity.pdbx_description
1 polymer ?
#
loop_
_entity_poly.entity_id
_entity_poly.type
_entity_poly.pdbx_seq_one_letter_code
_entity_poly.pdbx_strand_id
1 'polypeptide(L)'
;MPPQNSGAGGRVGTGAEDAGGPKFKKRSASPKPHAASNSSTVPEPEVAKAKGSLHGSKPRRIRQPAGLRSNVLRLYCATACCFMIFAWMGEALRQEIPAGKFQKMDKSLIDIEDFDVYELGPFPKCHEHFGEHLVSNGGADQWAKNSDVPHGGPYPPGHPENPEWLSKSASSSKQAGDRFGQLQAQVQLVLLPALCVMLASKQSLWLFTSEQAAGTVTPVLEQQDAYWLPVLGSGALFGLFVVIKFLGHDWLKHAITTAMVWISAFGVASNIDTVAHLVRNKRGCVVSFAQLEISLANIFGMPAAAALAVAYVSTGHWIVNNILGFSFCLLGIRSINLSSYGAGVVLLSGLFVYDVFWVFFSKPVFGANVMVSVAKGVEAPIKLLLPRDFGGCGDLQFNMLGLGDIAVPGLFVSFLAKWDAVNIAAGSSKSFVYLNFCLLAYMLSLILTVTVMMIFQHAQPALLYICPCVLLASLAVALARGELTDLIAFSIPEEGEAEGIQSSPSDAGKKKRALDGLGGLLQEASAAACVEILKPLA
;
A
#
# COMPACT_ATOMS: atom_id res chain seq x y z
N MET A 1 94.83 -38.91 12.34
CA MET A 1 94.56 -40.35 12.54
C MET A 1 93.76 -40.84 11.32
N PRO A 2 94.26 -41.81 10.54
CA PRO A 2 93.62 -42.41 9.34
C PRO A 2 92.64 -43.55 9.79
N PRO A 3 92.03 -44.44 8.95
CA PRO A 3 92.24 -44.83 7.53
C PRO A 3 90.94 -44.87 6.66
N GLN A 4 90.96 -44.88 5.31
CA GLN A 4 91.23 -45.96 4.32
C GLN A 4 90.41 -47.27 4.43
N ASN A 5 89.58 -47.56 3.41
CA ASN A 5 89.28 -48.87 2.77
C ASN A 5 88.27 -48.62 1.62
N SER A 6 88.44 -48.95 0.34
CA SER A 6 88.95 -50.11 -0.43
C SER A 6 87.91 -51.21 -0.71
N GLY A 7 87.72 -51.49 -2.01
CA GLY A 7 87.13 -52.72 -2.61
C GLY A 7 85.60 -52.79 -2.68
N ALA A 8 84.95 -53.46 -3.63
CA ALA A 8 85.33 -54.16 -4.86
C ALA A 8 84.03 -54.70 -5.53
N GLY A 9 84.06 -54.91 -6.85
CA GLY A 9 83.22 -55.89 -7.58
C GLY A 9 81.80 -55.43 -7.95
N GLY A 10 81.26 -55.70 -9.13
CA GLY A 10 81.75 -56.44 -10.30
C GLY A 10 80.55 -56.85 -11.18
N ARG A 11 80.81 -56.95 -12.49
CA ARG A 11 80.13 -57.80 -13.51
C ARG A 11 78.63 -57.57 -13.79
N VAL A 12 78.04 -57.83 -14.96
CA VAL A 12 78.38 -58.19 -16.36
C VAL A 12 77.03 -58.25 -17.09
N GLY A 13 77.02 -58.05 -18.41
CA GLY A 13 76.07 -58.74 -19.30
C GLY A 13 75.11 -57.81 -20.03
N THR A 14 75.38 -57.43 -21.29
CA THR A 14 74.88 -58.08 -22.54
C THR A 14 73.41 -57.76 -22.79
N GLY A 15 72.96 -57.24 -23.94
CA GLY A 15 73.49 -57.24 -25.30
C GLY A 15 72.29 -57.44 -26.25
N ALA A 16 72.49 -57.09 -27.53
CA ALA A 16 71.60 -57.23 -28.69
C ALA A 16 70.44 -56.22 -28.81
N GLU A 17 70.05 -55.67 -29.96
CA GLU A 17 70.54 -55.46 -31.34
C GLU A 17 69.28 -55.22 -32.20
N ASP A 18 69.47 -54.54 -33.35
CA ASP A 18 68.56 -54.44 -34.50
C ASP A 18 67.26 -53.63 -34.42
N ALA A 19 66.75 -53.02 -35.50
CA ALA A 19 67.28 -52.42 -36.73
C ALA A 19 66.05 -51.80 -37.43
N GLY A 20 66.22 -50.69 -38.18
CA GLY A 20 65.23 -50.27 -39.19
C GLY A 20 64.80 -48.79 -39.18
N GLY A 21 65.46 -47.96 -40.00
CA GLY A 21 64.85 -46.73 -40.56
C GLY A 21 63.97 -47.05 -41.79
N PRO A 22 63.37 -46.06 -42.52
CA PRO A 22 63.91 -44.70 -42.72
C PRO A 22 62.90 -43.51 -42.82
N LYS A 23 63.45 -42.30 -42.56
CA LYS A 23 63.23 -40.98 -43.23
C LYS A 23 61.84 -40.28 -43.16
N PHE A 24 61.76 -39.10 -42.50
CA PHE A 24 61.91 -37.74 -43.13
C PHE A 24 61.84 -36.56 -42.12
N LYS A 25 62.88 -35.68 -42.19
CA LYS A 25 63.05 -34.23 -41.84
C LYS A 25 62.06 -33.52 -40.87
N LYS A 26 62.45 -32.60 -39.95
CA LYS A 26 63.70 -31.86 -39.63
C LYS A 26 63.53 -31.09 -38.29
N ARG A 27 64.59 -31.07 -37.46
CA ARG A 27 65.06 -30.04 -36.46
C ARG A 27 64.15 -29.72 -35.25
N SER A 28 64.42 -30.23 -34.03
CA SER A 28 65.39 -29.77 -32.98
C SER A 28 65.09 -28.34 -32.46
N ALA A 29 64.90 -28.05 -31.16
CA ALA A 29 65.42 -28.68 -29.95
C ALA A 29 64.49 -28.42 -28.73
N SER A 30 64.44 -29.39 -27.82
CA SER A 30 63.88 -29.34 -26.45
C SER A 30 64.95 -28.80 -25.46
N PRO A 31 64.66 -28.58 -24.15
CA PRO A 31 64.32 -29.65 -23.21
C PRO A 31 63.15 -29.38 -22.23
N LYS A 32 62.35 -30.44 -22.05
CA LYS A 32 61.52 -30.83 -20.88
C LYS A 32 62.43 -31.26 -19.70
N PRO A 33 61.98 -31.62 -18.46
CA PRO A 33 60.73 -32.32 -18.06
C PRO A 33 60.00 -31.78 -16.80
N HIS A 34 58.67 -31.94 -16.64
CA HIS A 34 57.92 -33.03 -15.95
C HIS A 34 58.39 -33.33 -14.51
N ALA A 35 57.57 -33.63 -13.51
CA ALA A 35 56.13 -33.60 -13.24
C ALA A 35 55.93 -34.10 -11.77
N ALA A 36 54.84 -33.67 -11.13
CA ALA A 36 54.04 -34.38 -10.10
C ALA A 36 54.70 -34.93 -8.79
N SER A 37 54.16 -34.52 -7.63
CA SER A 37 53.24 -35.37 -6.83
C SER A 37 52.92 -34.79 -5.42
N ASN A 38 51.62 -34.82 -5.11
CA ASN A 38 50.88 -34.93 -3.83
C ASN A 38 51.55 -34.57 -2.48
N SER A 39 50.88 -33.72 -1.68
CA SER A 39 50.21 -34.15 -0.44
C SER A 39 49.47 -33.00 0.29
N SER A 40 48.26 -33.33 0.74
CA SER A 40 47.46 -32.79 1.86
C SER A 40 47.89 -31.49 2.57
N THR A 41 46.98 -30.51 2.64
CA THR A 41 46.55 -29.82 3.88
C THR A 41 45.43 -28.80 3.58
N VAL A 42 44.35 -28.85 4.35
CA VAL A 42 43.33 -27.79 4.54
C VAL A 42 43.48 -27.39 6.02
N PRO A 43 43.59 -26.09 6.39
CA PRO A 43 42.41 -25.24 6.70
C PRO A 43 42.59 -23.74 6.33
N GLU A 44 41.58 -23.08 5.74
CA GLU A 44 40.60 -22.14 6.33
C GLU A 44 40.76 -20.70 5.79
N PRO A 45 39.72 -19.82 5.90
CA PRO A 45 39.40 -18.81 4.90
C PRO A 45 39.98 -17.42 5.21
N GLU A 46 40.46 -16.74 4.18
CA GLU A 46 40.91 -15.36 4.29
C GLU A 46 39.70 -14.42 4.33
N VAL A 47 39.38 -13.95 5.54
CA VAL A 47 38.43 -12.87 5.82
C VAL A 47 38.98 -11.57 5.24
N ALA A 48 38.58 -11.22 4.02
CA ALA A 48 38.84 -9.91 3.44
C ALA A 48 37.95 -8.84 4.11
N LYS A 49 38.49 -8.28 5.17
CA LYS A 49 37.94 -7.17 5.97
C LYS A 49 38.07 -5.86 5.20
N ALA A 50 37.14 -5.55 4.31
CA ALA A 50 37.05 -4.23 3.67
C ALA A 50 36.07 -3.32 4.44
N LYS A 51 36.48 -2.86 5.63
CA LYS A 51 35.86 -1.69 6.29
C LYS A 51 36.61 -0.44 5.81
N GLY A 52 36.19 0.11 4.68
CA GLY A 52 36.55 1.46 4.26
C GLY A 52 35.54 2.45 4.81
N SER A 53 36.03 3.41 5.60
CA SER A 53 35.29 4.55 6.14
C SER A 53 34.52 5.30 5.03
N LEU A 54 33.19 5.26 5.06
CA LEU A 54 32.32 6.04 4.17
C LEU A 54 32.24 7.49 4.66
N HIS A 55 33.12 8.34 4.15
CA HIS A 55 32.87 9.78 4.05
C HIS A 55 33.08 10.15 2.58
N GLY A 56 31.98 10.45 1.88
CA GLY A 56 31.97 10.83 0.46
C GLY A 56 31.67 9.68 -0.50
N SER A 57 30.51 9.03 -0.38
CA SER A 57 30.04 8.06 -1.38
C SER A 57 29.11 8.72 -2.40
N LYS A 58 29.50 8.70 -3.68
CA LYS A 58 28.61 8.97 -4.82
C LYS A 58 27.26 8.23 -4.64
N PRO A 59 26.13 8.79 -5.09
CA PRO A 59 24.82 8.14 -4.94
C PRO A 59 24.87 6.75 -5.58
N ARG A 60 24.57 5.71 -4.78
CA ARG A 60 24.49 4.33 -5.25
C ARG A 60 23.27 4.22 -6.17
N ARG A 61 23.50 4.18 -7.49
CA ARG A 61 22.44 3.92 -8.47
C ARG A 61 21.79 2.56 -8.14
N ILE A 62 20.48 2.53 -7.96
CA ILE A 62 19.76 1.31 -7.60
C ILE A 62 19.65 0.46 -8.86
N ARG A 63 20.26 -0.72 -8.85
CA ARG A 63 20.19 -1.64 -9.99
C ARG A 63 18.89 -2.44 -9.93
N GLN A 64 18.22 -2.59 -11.07
CA GLN A 64 17.02 -3.41 -11.18
C GLN A 64 17.33 -4.89 -10.86
N PRO A 65 16.67 -5.49 -9.87
CA PRO A 65 16.86 -6.90 -9.53
C PRO A 65 16.39 -7.83 -10.65
N ALA A 66 17.08 -8.96 -10.83
CA ALA A 66 16.71 -9.97 -11.81
C ALA A 66 15.29 -10.51 -11.56
N GLY A 67 14.48 -10.63 -12.61
CA GLY A 67 13.13 -11.17 -12.52
C GLY A 67 12.07 -10.21 -11.91
N LEU A 68 12.42 -8.98 -11.53
CA LEU A 68 11.47 -8.02 -10.95
C LEU A 68 10.24 -7.80 -11.84
N ARG A 69 10.44 -7.65 -13.16
CA ARG A 69 9.36 -7.50 -14.13
C ARG A 69 8.36 -8.67 -14.09
N SER A 70 8.86 -9.91 -14.11
CA SER A 70 8.00 -11.11 -14.06
C SER A 70 7.25 -11.16 -12.72
N ASN A 71 7.90 -10.79 -11.62
CA ASN A 71 7.27 -10.75 -10.30
C ASN A 71 6.13 -9.73 -10.21
N VAL A 72 6.33 -8.52 -10.74
CA VAL A 72 5.27 -7.49 -10.76
C VAL A 72 4.09 -7.94 -11.63
N LEU A 73 4.35 -8.54 -12.80
CA LEU A 73 3.28 -9.07 -13.66
C LEU A 73 2.49 -10.19 -12.96
N ARG A 74 3.17 -11.11 -12.27
CA ARG A 74 2.50 -12.15 -11.47
C ARG A 74 1.66 -11.56 -10.34
N LEU A 75 2.12 -10.48 -9.70
CA LEU A 75 1.35 -9.80 -8.65
C LEU A 75 0.11 -9.11 -9.20
N TYR A 76 0.17 -8.52 -10.40
CA TYR A 76 -1.02 -8.01 -11.09
C TYR A 76 -2.04 -9.13 -11.35
N CYS A 77 -1.58 -10.27 -11.89
CA CYS A 77 -2.45 -11.42 -12.10
C CYS A 77 -3.04 -11.96 -10.79
N ALA A 78 -2.23 -12.11 -9.74
CA ALA A 78 -2.68 -12.57 -8.44
C ALA A 78 -3.71 -11.62 -7.82
N THR A 79 -3.49 -10.31 -7.95
CA THR A 79 -4.42 -9.27 -7.49
C THR A 79 -5.74 -9.34 -8.26
N ALA A 80 -5.70 -9.46 -9.58
CA ALA A 80 -6.90 -9.61 -10.40
C ALA A 80 -7.69 -10.87 -10.04
N CYS A 81 -7.02 -12.02 -9.87
CA CYS A 81 -7.65 -13.25 -9.40
C CYS A 81 -8.27 -13.07 -8.00
N CYS A 82 -7.58 -12.40 -7.09
CA CYS A 82 -8.08 -12.11 -5.74
C CYS A 82 -9.36 -11.26 -5.80
N PHE A 83 -9.38 -10.20 -6.61
CA PHE A 83 -10.57 -9.38 -6.84
C PHE A 83 -11.73 -10.18 -7.40
N MET A 84 -11.48 -11.05 -8.40
CA MET A 84 -12.53 -11.88 -9.00
C MET A 84 -13.11 -12.87 -7.99
N ILE A 85 -12.26 -13.54 -7.20
CA ILE A 85 -12.71 -14.46 -6.14
C ILE A 85 -13.53 -13.71 -5.10
N PHE A 86 -13.09 -12.51 -4.70
CA PHE A 86 -13.80 -11.70 -3.71
C PHE A 86 -15.09 -11.09 -4.23
N ALA A 87 -15.14 -10.69 -5.50
CA ALA A 87 -16.35 -10.27 -6.18
C ALA A 87 -17.36 -11.42 -6.25
N TRP A 88 -16.91 -12.60 -6.70
CA TRP A 88 -17.76 -13.79 -6.76
C TRP A 88 -18.29 -14.19 -5.38
N MET A 89 -17.40 -14.22 -4.38
CA MET A 89 -17.78 -14.57 -3.01
C MET A 89 -18.66 -13.48 -2.36
N GLY A 90 -18.47 -12.21 -2.71
CA GLY A 90 -19.32 -11.11 -2.28
C GLY A 90 -20.71 -11.13 -2.91
N GLU A 91 -20.82 -11.60 -4.15
CA GLU A 91 -22.13 -11.76 -4.81
C GLU A 91 -22.81 -13.08 -4.41
N ALA A 92 -22.07 -14.14 -4.08
CA ALA A 92 -22.60 -15.31 -3.37
C ALA A 92 -23.10 -14.91 -1.97
N LEU A 93 -22.42 -13.92 -1.40
CA LEU A 93 -22.85 -12.97 -0.37
C LEU A 93 -24.17 -12.24 -0.62
N ARG A 94 -24.93 -12.49 -1.69
CA ARG A 94 -26.18 -11.79 -1.99
C ARG A 94 -27.37 -12.74 -1.97
N GLN A 95 -28.24 -12.61 -0.97
CA GLN A 95 -29.51 -13.29 -0.84
C GLN A 95 -30.59 -12.31 -1.27
N GLU A 96 -31.38 -12.72 -2.25
CA GLU A 96 -32.55 -11.96 -2.67
C GLU A 96 -33.64 -12.12 -1.61
N ILE A 97 -33.84 -11.09 -0.80
CA ILE A 97 -34.99 -11.02 0.10
C ILE A 97 -36.20 -10.56 -0.72
N PRO A 98 -37.34 -11.26 -0.66
CA PRO A 98 -38.56 -10.83 -1.33
C PRO A 98 -38.97 -9.40 -0.92
N ALA A 99 -39.49 -8.62 -1.86
CA ALA A 99 -39.94 -7.26 -1.58
C ALA A 99 -40.98 -7.25 -0.44
N GLY A 100 -40.81 -6.34 0.52
CA GLY A 100 -41.67 -6.21 1.69
C GLY A 100 -41.37 -7.18 2.84
N LYS A 101 -40.26 -7.92 2.79
CA LYS A 101 -39.85 -8.83 3.88
C LYS A 101 -38.56 -8.41 4.56
N PHE A 102 -38.43 -8.75 5.84
CA PHE A 102 -37.23 -8.61 6.65
C PHE A 102 -36.79 -9.98 7.17
N GLN A 103 -35.51 -10.31 7.01
CA GLN A 103 -34.91 -11.51 7.56
C GLN A 103 -34.37 -11.23 8.96
N LYS A 104 -34.91 -11.94 9.94
CA LYS A 104 -34.41 -11.97 11.32
C LYS A 104 -33.04 -12.66 11.39
N MET A 105 -32.33 -12.46 12.50
CA MET A 105 -31.01 -13.09 12.75
C MET A 105 -31.04 -14.63 12.73
N ASP A 106 -32.20 -15.24 12.94
CA ASP A 106 -32.43 -16.70 12.85
C ASP A 106 -32.70 -17.19 11.41
N LYS A 107 -32.55 -16.32 10.41
CA LYS A 107 -32.86 -16.52 8.98
C LYS A 107 -34.35 -16.66 8.66
N SER A 108 -35.25 -16.49 9.63
CA SER A 108 -36.70 -16.44 9.37
C SER A 108 -37.08 -15.12 8.69
N LEU A 109 -38.07 -15.18 7.79
CA LEU A 109 -38.61 -14.00 7.11
C LEU A 109 -39.89 -13.54 7.82
N ILE A 110 -39.93 -12.27 8.20
CA ILE A 110 -41.14 -11.58 8.62
C ILE A 110 -41.55 -10.58 7.54
N ASP A 111 -42.84 -10.26 7.47
CA ASP A 111 -43.29 -9.14 6.67
C ASP A 111 -42.86 -7.84 7.34
N ILE A 112 -42.49 -6.84 6.54
CA ILE A 112 -41.87 -5.61 7.04
C ILE A 112 -42.82 -4.78 7.91
N GLU A 113 -44.12 -4.91 7.67
CA GLU A 113 -45.20 -4.30 8.46
C GLU A 113 -45.29 -4.88 9.88
N ASP A 114 -44.84 -6.12 10.07
CA ASP A 114 -44.80 -6.82 11.37
C ASP A 114 -43.49 -6.59 12.13
N PHE A 115 -42.69 -5.60 11.73
CA PHE A 115 -41.42 -5.30 12.40
C PHE A 115 -41.64 -4.69 13.79
N ASP A 116 -41.35 -5.47 14.83
CA ASP A 116 -41.43 -5.00 16.21
C ASP A 116 -40.16 -4.27 16.66
N VAL A 117 -40.30 -2.96 16.89
CA VAL A 117 -39.25 -2.04 17.34
C VAL A 117 -38.71 -2.36 18.74
N TYR A 118 -39.54 -2.90 19.63
CA TYR A 118 -39.15 -3.26 21.00
C TYR A 118 -38.33 -4.55 21.03
N GLU A 119 -38.64 -5.49 20.14
CA GLU A 119 -37.95 -6.77 20.07
C GLU A 119 -36.70 -6.75 19.20
N LEU A 120 -36.80 -6.14 18.00
CA LEU A 120 -35.80 -6.19 16.93
C LEU A 120 -34.93 -4.92 16.88
N GLY A 121 -35.39 -3.82 17.47
CA GLY A 121 -34.64 -2.58 17.63
C GLY A 121 -34.94 -1.49 16.60
N PRO A 122 -33.95 -0.67 16.18
CA PRO A 122 -34.18 0.41 15.24
C PRO A 122 -34.67 -0.13 13.91
N PHE A 123 -35.56 0.64 13.27
CA PHE A 123 -36.07 0.27 11.97
C PHE A 123 -34.93 0.08 10.96
N PRO A 124 -35.02 -0.97 10.13
CA PRO A 124 -34.00 -1.24 9.13
C PRO A 124 -34.27 -0.36 7.89
N LYS A 125 -33.28 -0.21 7.01
CA LYS A 125 -33.34 0.72 5.86
C LYS A 125 -34.51 0.51 4.89
N CYS A 126 -35.01 -0.72 4.80
CA CYS A 126 -36.13 -1.05 3.94
C CYS A 126 -37.49 -0.62 4.52
N HIS A 127 -37.53 -0.21 5.78
CA HIS A 127 -38.76 0.18 6.46
C HIS A 127 -39.02 1.70 6.30
N GLU A 128 -40.28 2.10 6.17
CA GLU A 128 -40.66 3.50 5.92
C GLU A 128 -40.19 4.45 7.04
N HIS A 129 -40.31 4.01 8.30
CA HIS A 129 -39.82 4.72 9.49
C HIS A 129 -38.29 4.60 9.73
N PHE A 130 -37.48 4.29 8.71
CA PHE A 130 -36.03 4.27 8.86
C PHE A 130 -35.48 5.63 9.31
N GLY A 131 -34.72 5.63 10.40
CA GLY A 131 -34.18 6.87 10.98
C GLY A 131 -35.14 7.59 11.93
N GLU A 132 -36.28 6.99 12.23
CA GLU A 132 -37.24 7.44 13.24
C GLU A 132 -37.26 6.50 14.44
N HIS A 133 -37.76 6.99 15.57
CA HIS A 133 -37.99 6.24 16.79
C HIS A 133 -39.37 6.55 17.35
N LEU A 134 -39.78 5.73 18.30
CA LEU A 134 -41.12 5.74 18.87
C LEU A 134 -41.13 6.62 20.13
N VAL A 135 -41.89 7.71 20.12
CA VAL A 135 -42.07 8.60 21.27
C VAL A 135 -43.46 8.36 21.86
N SER A 136 -43.53 7.87 23.10
CA SER A 136 -44.80 7.70 23.80
C SER A 136 -45.10 8.92 24.67
N ASN A 137 -45.98 9.80 24.19
CA ASN A 137 -46.47 10.97 24.94
C ASN A 137 -47.91 10.70 25.41
N GLY A 138 -48.06 10.12 26.61
CA GLY A 138 -49.36 10.08 27.31
C GLY A 138 -50.48 9.29 26.61
N GLY A 139 -50.14 8.25 25.84
CA GLY A 139 -51.10 7.28 25.29
C GLY A 139 -51.20 7.22 23.76
N ALA A 140 -50.46 8.07 23.03
CA ALA A 140 -50.33 7.98 21.58
C ALA A 140 -48.85 7.86 21.19
N ASP A 141 -48.55 6.85 20.39
CA ASP A 141 -47.22 6.61 19.83
C ASP A 141 -47.02 7.52 18.63
N GLN A 142 -46.00 8.37 18.68
CA GLN A 142 -45.63 9.27 17.59
C GLN A 142 -44.22 8.98 17.10
N TRP A 143 -44.03 9.05 15.78
CA TRP A 143 -42.73 8.89 15.14
C TRP A 143 -41.97 10.22 15.15
N ALA A 144 -40.75 10.20 15.67
CA ALA A 144 -39.84 11.34 15.66
C ALA A 144 -38.48 10.94 15.07
N LYS A 145 -37.75 11.88 14.48
CA LYS A 145 -36.45 11.56 13.87
C LYS A 145 -35.43 11.27 14.95
N ASN A 146 -34.52 10.33 14.69
CA ASN A 146 -33.41 10.01 15.59
C ASN A 146 -32.50 11.21 15.88
N SER A 147 -32.47 12.21 15.00
CA SER A 147 -31.77 13.48 15.21
C SER A 147 -32.35 14.34 16.34
N ASP A 148 -33.61 14.10 16.72
CA ASP A 148 -34.37 15.00 17.61
C ASP A 148 -34.18 14.63 19.09
N VAL A 149 -33.51 13.50 19.38
CA VAL A 149 -33.17 13.07 20.74
C VAL A 149 -31.92 13.83 21.23
N PRO A 150 -31.97 14.49 22.40
CA PRO A 150 -30.80 15.15 22.98
C PRO A 150 -29.65 14.14 23.19
N HIS A 151 -28.43 14.55 22.86
CA HIS A 151 -27.23 13.74 23.11
C HIS A 151 -27.08 13.46 24.61
N GLY A 152 -27.06 12.18 24.99
CA GLY A 152 -26.96 11.74 26.39
C GLY A 152 -28.20 11.05 26.97
N GLY A 153 -29.29 10.98 26.20
CA GLY A 153 -30.49 10.20 26.54
C GLY A 153 -31.53 10.95 27.37
N PRO A 154 -32.67 10.29 27.70
CA PRO A 154 -32.98 8.88 27.46
C PRO A 154 -33.27 8.56 25.98
N TYR A 155 -32.72 7.44 25.50
CA TYR A 155 -32.93 6.98 24.13
C TYR A 155 -34.18 6.09 24.05
N PRO A 156 -35.22 6.51 23.32
CA PRO A 156 -36.47 5.77 23.24
C PRO A 156 -36.36 4.45 22.45
N PRO A 157 -37.39 3.57 22.51
CA PRO A 157 -37.47 2.37 21.69
C PRO A 157 -37.33 2.70 20.20
N GLY A 158 -36.50 1.94 19.50
CA GLY A 158 -36.17 2.18 18.08
C GLY A 158 -35.04 3.17 17.83
N HIS A 159 -34.51 3.82 18.87
CA HIS A 159 -33.32 4.64 18.72
C HIS A 159 -32.05 3.75 18.66
N PRO A 160 -31.09 3.99 17.73
CA PRO A 160 -29.88 3.16 17.59
C PRO A 160 -28.98 3.12 18.85
N GLU A 161 -29.05 4.16 19.67
CA GLU A 161 -28.29 4.28 20.91
C GLU A 161 -29.08 3.79 22.15
N ASN A 162 -30.20 3.10 21.96
CA ASN A 162 -31.00 2.53 23.05
C ASN A 162 -30.18 1.44 23.80
N PRO A 163 -29.98 1.57 25.14
CA PRO A 163 -29.17 0.64 25.92
C PRO A 163 -29.68 -0.81 25.93
N GLU A 164 -31.00 -1.01 25.95
CA GLU A 164 -31.60 -2.35 25.98
C GLU A 164 -31.32 -3.10 24.68
N TRP A 165 -31.50 -2.42 23.55
CA TRP A 165 -31.18 -2.99 22.24
C TRP A 165 -29.67 -3.25 22.07
N LEU A 166 -28.82 -2.31 22.50
CA LEU A 166 -27.36 -2.50 22.46
C LEU A 166 -26.94 -3.75 23.25
N SER A 167 -27.54 -3.99 24.43
CA SER A 167 -27.26 -5.18 25.24
C SER A 167 -27.74 -6.48 24.56
N LYS A 168 -28.93 -6.47 23.93
CA LYS A 168 -29.48 -7.59 23.15
C LYS A 168 -28.59 -7.91 21.94
N SER A 169 -28.21 -6.89 21.16
CA SER A 169 -27.37 -7.04 19.98
C SER A 169 -25.98 -7.62 20.34
N ALA A 170 -25.37 -7.17 21.44
CA ALA A 170 -24.08 -7.66 21.92
C ALA A 170 -24.13 -9.13 22.41
N SER A 171 -25.28 -9.56 22.96
CA SER A 171 -25.50 -10.96 23.33
C SER A 171 -25.74 -11.86 22.11
N SER A 172 -26.49 -11.36 21.12
CA SER A 172 -26.84 -12.09 19.90
C SER A 172 -25.64 -12.23 18.96
N SER A 173 -24.74 -11.25 18.90
CA SER A 173 -23.50 -11.33 18.11
C SER A 173 -22.56 -12.45 18.59
N LYS A 174 -22.71 -12.91 19.84
CA LYS A 174 -21.95 -14.04 20.40
C LYS A 174 -22.56 -15.40 20.05
N GLN A 175 -23.82 -15.46 19.61
CA GLN A 175 -24.57 -16.73 19.57
C GLN A 175 -24.99 -17.18 18.17
N ALA A 176 -25.08 -16.31 17.17
CA ALA A 176 -25.38 -16.74 15.81
C ALA A 176 -24.81 -15.78 14.76
N GLY A 177 -23.81 -16.24 14.03
CA GLY A 177 -23.32 -15.60 12.82
C GLY A 177 -22.60 -16.66 12.01
N ASP A 178 -22.91 -16.76 10.72
CA ASP A 178 -22.29 -17.71 9.82
C ASP A 178 -20.76 -17.51 9.90
N ARG A 179 -20.05 -18.45 10.56
CA ARG A 179 -18.59 -18.33 10.80
C ARG A 179 -17.85 -18.07 9.49
N PHE A 180 -18.41 -18.53 8.38
CA PHE A 180 -17.92 -18.33 7.04
C PHE A 180 -17.95 -16.86 6.57
N GLY A 181 -19.08 -16.15 6.71
CA GLY A 181 -19.22 -14.74 6.27
C GLY A 181 -18.36 -13.78 7.09
N GLN A 182 -18.29 -14.01 8.41
CA GLN A 182 -17.38 -13.25 9.28
C GLN A 182 -15.92 -13.53 8.92
N LEU A 183 -15.52 -14.79 8.75
CA LEU A 183 -14.15 -15.16 8.38
C LEU A 183 -13.76 -14.60 7.01
N GLN A 184 -14.68 -14.63 6.03
CA GLN A 184 -14.48 -14.07 4.69
C GLN A 184 -14.09 -12.59 4.76
N ALA A 185 -14.85 -11.77 5.48
CA ALA A 185 -14.58 -10.34 5.58
C ALA A 185 -13.21 -10.07 6.21
N GLN A 186 -12.83 -10.84 7.23
CA GLN A 186 -11.53 -10.69 7.88
C GLN A 186 -10.37 -11.11 6.97
N VAL A 187 -10.52 -12.20 6.21
CA VAL A 187 -9.50 -12.63 5.24
C VAL A 187 -9.33 -11.57 4.14
N GLN A 188 -10.43 -11.01 3.63
CA GLN A 188 -10.39 -9.94 2.63
C GLN A 188 -9.70 -8.67 3.16
N LEU A 189 -10.00 -8.30 4.40
CA LEU A 189 -9.47 -7.11 5.07
C LEU A 189 -7.96 -7.16 5.24
N VAL A 190 -7.41 -8.35 5.37
CA VAL A 190 -5.98 -8.57 5.56
C VAL A 190 -5.29 -8.78 4.20
N LEU A 191 -5.83 -9.65 3.35
CA LEU A 191 -5.19 -10.05 2.10
C LEU A 191 -5.13 -8.94 1.05
N LEU A 192 -6.24 -8.22 0.83
CA LEU A 192 -6.32 -7.23 -0.26
C LEU A 192 -5.38 -6.04 -0.04
N PRO A 193 -5.33 -5.42 1.15
CA PRO A 193 -4.37 -4.34 1.42
C PRO A 193 -2.91 -4.79 1.33
N ALA A 194 -2.58 -6.00 1.79
CA ALA A 194 -1.20 -6.48 1.69
C ALA A 194 -0.78 -6.78 0.25
N LEU A 195 -1.68 -7.32 -0.57
CA LEU A 195 -1.43 -7.43 -2.02
C LEU A 195 -1.21 -6.04 -2.63
N CYS A 196 -1.98 -5.04 -2.23
CA CYS A 196 -1.80 -3.65 -2.65
C CYS A 196 -0.39 -3.13 -2.29
N VAL A 197 0.00 -3.21 -1.02
CA VAL A 197 1.31 -2.74 -0.53
C VAL A 197 2.46 -3.48 -1.22
N MET A 198 2.36 -4.80 -1.37
CA MET A 198 3.38 -5.60 -2.09
C MET A 198 3.52 -5.19 -3.56
N LEU A 199 2.39 -5.12 -4.26
CA LEU A 199 2.36 -4.77 -5.67
C LEU A 199 2.90 -3.35 -5.87
N ALA A 200 2.40 -2.39 -5.11
CA ALA A 200 2.83 -1.00 -5.17
C ALA A 200 4.31 -0.82 -4.86
N SER A 201 4.83 -1.51 -3.84
CA SER A 201 6.25 -1.41 -3.46
C SER A 201 7.16 -1.93 -4.58
N LYS A 202 6.83 -3.08 -5.18
CA LYS A 202 7.62 -3.64 -6.30
C LYS A 202 7.43 -2.87 -7.59
N GLN A 203 6.24 -2.33 -7.85
CA GLN A 203 5.96 -1.46 -8.98
C GLN A 203 6.72 -0.13 -8.86
N SER A 204 6.70 0.50 -7.68
CA SER A 204 7.47 1.71 -7.39
C SER A 204 8.96 1.46 -7.64
N LEU A 205 9.51 0.35 -7.15
CA LEU A 205 10.90 -0.03 -7.43
C LEU A 205 11.17 -0.23 -8.94
N TRP A 206 10.26 -0.88 -9.66
CA TRP A 206 10.42 -1.11 -11.10
C TRP A 206 10.42 0.22 -11.89
N LEU A 207 9.49 1.12 -11.59
CA LEU A 207 9.41 2.45 -12.22
C LEU A 207 10.66 3.26 -11.89
N PHE A 208 10.99 3.35 -10.61
CA PHE A 208 12.14 4.11 -10.11
C PHE A 208 13.45 3.67 -10.78
N THR A 209 13.70 2.36 -10.86
CA THR A 209 14.90 1.83 -11.54
C THR A 209 14.89 2.06 -13.05
N SER A 210 13.71 2.11 -13.67
CA SER A 210 13.54 2.41 -15.10
C SER A 210 13.75 3.89 -15.41
N GLU A 211 13.29 4.78 -14.54
CA GLU A 211 13.48 6.24 -14.63
C GLU A 211 14.94 6.63 -14.37
N GLN A 212 15.59 6.02 -13.36
CA GLN A 212 17.03 6.20 -13.14
C GLN A 212 17.87 5.73 -14.34
N ALA A 213 17.46 4.65 -15.01
CA ALA A 213 18.12 4.18 -16.23
C ALA A 213 17.92 5.14 -17.40
N ALA A 214 16.77 5.83 -17.47
CA ALA A 214 16.48 6.87 -18.45
C ALA A 214 17.13 8.23 -18.12
N GLY A 215 17.72 8.38 -16.93
CA GLY A 215 18.31 9.65 -16.47
C GLY A 215 17.27 10.67 -16.01
N THR A 216 16.02 10.25 -15.81
CA THR A 216 14.95 11.09 -15.27
C THR A 216 15.11 11.21 -13.77
N VAL A 217 14.97 12.43 -13.25
CA VAL A 217 14.97 12.64 -11.80
C VAL A 217 13.56 12.45 -11.27
N THR A 218 13.46 11.78 -10.13
CA THR A 218 12.17 11.41 -9.53
C THR A 218 11.94 12.24 -8.29
N PRO A 219 10.72 12.77 -8.09
CA PRO A 219 10.41 13.54 -6.89
C PRO A 219 10.50 12.63 -5.65
N VAL A 220 11.10 13.17 -4.59
CA VAL A 220 11.22 12.52 -3.29
C VAL A 220 10.61 13.40 -2.20
N LEU A 221 9.92 12.78 -1.25
CA LEU A 221 9.37 13.40 -0.05
C LEU A 221 10.47 13.43 1.00
N GLU A 222 10.90 14.64 1.33
CA GLU A 222 11.97 14.87 2.28
C GLU A 222 11.47 14.75 3.73
N GLN A 223 12.40 14.63 4.68
CA GLN A 223 12.07 14.63 6.09
C GLN A 223 11.37 15.91 6.53
N GLN A 224 11.70 17.05 5.88
CA GLN A 224 11.05 18.31 6.17
C GLN A 224 9.59 18.37 5.70
N ASP A 225 9.29 17.79 4.54
CA ASP A 225 7.91 17.73 4.05
C ASP A 225 7.10 16.69 4.83
N ALA A 226 7.75 15.62 5.28
CA ALA A 226 7.14 14.54 6.04
C ALA A 226 6.55 15.01 7.39
N TYR A 227 7.18 15.96 8.09
CA TYR A 227 6.62 16.47 9.35
C TYR A 227 5.40 17.37 9.14
N TRP A 228 5.31 18.06 8.00
CA TRP A 228 4.15 18.88 7.67
C TRP A 228 2.91 18.04 7.33
N LEU A 229 3.09 16.81 6.84
CA LEU A 229 1.98 16.01 6.33
C LEU A 229 0.89 15.74 7.39
N PRO A 230 1.18 15.29 8.63
CA PRO A 230 0.16 15.17 9.69
C PRO A 230 -0.45 16.51 10.12
N VAL A 231 0.33 17.60 10.07
CA VAL A 231 -0.12 18.94 10.46
C VAL A 231 -1.09 19.52 9.42
N LEU A 232 -0.73 19.44 8.14
CA LEU A 232 -1.59 19.81 7.02
C LEU A 232 -2.85 18.94 6.98
N GLY A 233 -2.71 17.63 7.23
CA GLY A 233 -3.85 16.73 7.39
C GLY A 233 -4.79 17.17 8.51
N SER A 234 -4.25 17.62 9.65
CA SER A 234 -5.04 18.14 10.78
C SER A 234 -5.78 19.42 10.41
N GLY A 235 -5.09 20.36 9.73
CA GLY A 235 -5.69 21.60 9.25
C GLY A 235 -6.81 21.34 8.22
N ALA A 236 -6.57 20.45 7.26
CA ALA A 236 -7.55 20.07 6.25
C ALA A 236 -8.77 19.37 6.87
N LEU A 237 -8.56 18.43 7.80
CA LEU A 237 -9.65 17.70 8.47
C LEU A 237 -10.50 18.63 9.34
N PHE A 238 -9.88 19.52 10.10
CA PHE A 238 -10.59 20.53 10.89
C PHE A 238 -11.32 21.54 10.00
N GLY A 239 -10.67 22.02 8.94
CA GLY A 239 -11.28 22.92 7.97
C GLY A 239 -12.51 22.29 7.32
N LEU A 240 -12.40 21.03 6.88
CA LEU A 240 -13.52 20.29 6.31
C LEU A 240 -14.65 20.09 7.33
N PHE A 241 -14.34 19.82 8.60
CA PHE A 241 -15.34 19.74 9.65
C PHE A 241 -16.09 21.06 9.86
N VAL A 242 -15.39 22.19 9.88
CA VAL A 242 -16.03 23.52 9.98
C VAL A 242 -16.93 23.77 8.78
N VAL A 243 -16.47 23.48 7.55
CA VAL A 243 -17.30 23.66 6.35
C VAL A 243 -18.54 22.77 6.40
N ILE A 244 -18.40 21.49 6.72
CA ILE A 244 -19.54 20.56 6.83
C ILE A 244 -20.53 21.03 7.90
N LYS A 245 -20.04 21.54 9.04
CA LYS A 245 -20.88 21.96 10.17
C LYS A 245 -21.62 23.27 9.90
N PHE A 246 -21.02 24.20 9.14
CA PHE A 246 -21.53 25.58 9.04
C PHE A 246 -21.98 26.02 7.63
N LEU A 247 -21.52 25.39 6.53
CA LEU A 247 -21.73 25.88 5.16
C LEU A 247 -22.71 25.05 4.29
N GLY A 248 -23.35 24.02 4.85
CA GLY A 248 -24.19 23.09 4.08
C GLY A 248 -23.34 22.14 3.23
N HIS A 249 -23.76 20.88 3.13
CA HIS A 249 -22.85 19.75 2.85
C HIS A 249 -22.88 19.21 1.43
N ASP A 250 -23.90 19.53 0.63
CA ASP A 250 -24.16 18.82 -0.63
C ASP A 250 -23.14 19.13 -1.71
N TRP A 251 -22.84 20.42 -1.93
CA TRP A 251 -21.86 20.83 -2.96
C TRP A 251 -20.47 20.29 -2.65
N LEU A 252 -20.08 20.27 -1.38
CA LEU A 252 -18.76 19.84 -0.93
C LEU A 252 -18.60 18.33 -1.06
N LYS A 253 -19.64 17.57 -0.72
CA LYS A 253 -19.70 16.12 -0.94
C LYS A 253 -19.49 15.81 -2.42
N HIS A 254 -20.23 16.47 -3.32
CA HIS A 254 -20.10 16.27 -4.75
C HIS A 254 -18.72 16.67 -5.30
N ALA A 255 -18.14 17.77 -4.82
CA ALA A 255 -16.81 18.22 -5.22
C ALA A 255 -15.72 17.20 -4.84
N ILE A 256 -15.71 16.74 -3.59
CA ILE A 256 -14.74 15.75 -3.11
C ILE A 256 -14.91 14.42 -3.84
N THR A 257 -16.15 13.93 -4.00
CA THR A 257 -16.42 12.69 -4.72
C THR A 257 -15.95 12.77 -6.18
N THR A 258 -16.25 13.88 -6.86
CA THR A 258 -15.83 14.08 -8.26
C THR A 258 -14.30 14.09 -8.37
N ALA A 259 -13.60 14.85 -7.52
CA ALA A 259 -12.14 14.90 -7.53
C ALA A 259 -11.51 13.52 -7.29
N MET A 260 -12.01 12.77 -6.31
CA MET A 260 -11.49 11.44 -5.97
C MET A 260 -11.76 10.41 -7.08
N VAL A 261 -12.93 10.47 -7.71
CA VAL A 261 -13.26 9.60 -8.85
C VAL A 261 -12.35 9.90 -10.05
N TRP A 262 -12.07 11.18 -10.33
CA TRP A 262 -11.15 11.56 -11.40
C TRP A 262 -9.73 11.04 -11.17
N ILE A 263 -9.16 11.25 -9.97
CA ILE A 263 -7.82 10.77 -9.63
C ILE A 263 -7.77 9.23 -9.67
N SER A 264 -8.82 8.56 -9.17
CA SER A 264 -8.91 7.10 -9.19
C SER A 264 -9.00 6.55 -10.61
N ALA A 265 -9.78 7.19 -11.49
CA ALA A 265 -9.88 6.82 -12.90
C ALA A 265 -8.53 7.00 -13.63
N PHE A 266 -7.82 8.09 -13.36
CA PHE A 266 -6.45 8.26 -13.85
C PHE A 266 -5.52 7.14 -13.34
N GLY A 267 -5.66 6.75 -12.07
CA GLY A 267 -4.97 5.60 -11.49
C GLY A 267 -5.24 4.30 -12.25
N VAL A 268 -6.50 4.02 -12.59
CA VAL A 268 -6.89 2.84 -13.40
C VAL A 268 -6.23 2.88 -14.77
N ALA A 269 -6.34 4.00 -15.49
CA ALA A 269 -5.72 4.15 -16.82
C ALA A 269 -4.20 3.96 -16.76
N SER A 270 -3.55 4.53 -15.74
CA SER A 270 -2.11 4.39 -15.54
C SER A 270 -1.68 2.97 -15.17
N ASN A 271 -2.50 2.23 -14.42
CA ASN A 271 -2.23 0.82 -14.12
C ASN A 271 -2.35 -0.04 -15.39
N ILE A 272 -3.34 0.23 -16.25
CA ILE A 272 -3.48 -0.43 -17.56
C ILE A 272 -2.24 -0.19 -18.43
N ASP A 273 -1.79 1.05 -18.51
CA ASP A 273 -0.57 1.40 -19.25
C ASP A 273 0.66 0.70 -18.67
N THR A 274 0.82 0.71 -17.34
CA THR A 274 1.92 0.00 -16.66
C THR A 274 1.90 -1.50 -16.99
N VAL A 275 0.74 -2.15 -16.91
CA VAL A 275 0.61 -3.57 -17.26
C VAL A 275 0.94 -3.81 -18.73
N ALA A 276 0.48 -2.95 -19.63
CA ALA A 276 0.79 -3.05 -21.06
C ALA A 276 2.30 -2.92 -21.32
N HIS A 277 2.98 -1.98 -20.65
CA HIS A 277 4.44 -1.84 -20.67
C HIS A 277 5.15 -3.09 -20.14
N LEU A 278 4.66 -3.63 -19.02
CA LEU A 278 5.18 -4.87 -18.43
C LEU A 278 4.96 -6.08 -19.31
N VAL A 279 3.91 -6.16 -20.12
CA VAL A 279 3.67 -7.28 -21.04
C VAL A 279 4.54 -7.14 -22.29
N ARG A 280 4.59 -5.94 -22.89
CA ARG A 280 5.29 -5.68 -24.16
C ARG A 280 6.82 -5.68 -24.08
N ASN A 281 7.39 -5.55 -22.88
CA ASN A 281 8.84 -5.38 -22.66
C ASN A 281 9.49 -4.19 -23.39
N LYS A 282 8.68 -3.27 -23.91
CA LYS A 282 9.12 -2.09 -24.64
C LYS A 282 8.14 -0.97 -24.33
N ARG A 283 8.62 0.27 -24.34
CA ARG A 283 7.70 1.41 -24.39
C ARG A 283 6.95 1.33 -25.73
N GLY A 284 5.62 1.39 -25.67
CA GLY A 284 4.77 1.34 -26.87
C GLY A 284 5.06 2.52 -27.79
N CYS A 285 4.35 2.59 -28.93
CA CYS A 285 4.35 3.82 -29.71
C CYS A 285 3.78 4.94 -28.83
N VAL A 286 4.59 5.98 -28.59
CA VAL A 286 4.21 7.17 -27.84
C VAL A 286 4.02 8.28 -28.86
N VAL A 287 2.82 8.87 -28.89
CA VAL A 287 2.54 10.06 -29.68
C VAL A 287 2.54 11.24 -28.72
N SER A 288 3.46 12.18 -28.92
CA SER A 288 3.49 13.42 -28.15
C SER A 288 2.47 14.40 -28.73
N PHE A 289 1.44 14.75 -27.95
CA PHE A 289 0.49 15.79 -28.30
C PHE A 289 0.36 16.76 -27.13
N ALA A 290 0.60 18.05 -27.36
CA ALA A 290 0.48 19.10 -26.34
C ALA A 290 1.20 18.75 -25.01
N GLN A 291 2.50 18.37 -25.11
CA GLN A 291 3.34 17.98 -23.97
C GLN A 291 2.88 16.71 -23.22
N LEU A 292 1.79 16.06 -23.67
CA LEU A 292 1.32 14.79 -23.16
C LEU A 292 1.92 13.64 -24.00
N GLU A 293 2.62 12.71 -23.34
CA GLU A 293 3.07 11.47 -23.95
C GLU A 293 1.92 10.44 -23.93
N ILE A 294 1.21 10.30 -25.05
CA ILE A 294 0.08 9.37 -25.16
C ILE A 294 0.58 8.03 -25.70
N SER A 295 0.64 7.03 -24.82
CA SER A 295 0.85 5.62 -25.18
C SER A 295 -0.39 5.02 -25.84
N LEU A 296 -0.22 4.04 -26.73
CA LEU A 296 -1.34 3.25 -27.28
C LEU A 296 -2.23 2.62 -26.21
N ALA A 297 -1.69 2.31 -25.02
CA ALA A 297 -2.48 1.79 -23.93
C ALA A 297 -3.40 2.86 -23.31
N ASN A 298 -3.04 4.14 -23.36
CA ASN A 298 -3.88 5.25 -22.88
C ASN A 298 -5.10 5.48 -23.77
N ILE A 299 -4.99 5.19 -25.08
CA ILE A 299 -6.11 5.31 -26.04
C ILE A 299 -7.29 4.41 -25.63
N PHE A 300 -7.02 3.21 -25.13
CA PHE A 300 -8.04 2.28 -24.66
C PHE A 300 -8.28 2.36 -23.14
N GLY A 301 -7.22 2.64 -22.38
CA GLY A 301 -7.24 2.69 -20.93
C GLY A 301 -8.02 3.87 -20.36
N MET A 302 -7.91 5.06 -20.95
CA MET A 302 -8.65 6.25 -20.46
C MET A 302 -10.17 6.12 -20.67
N PRO A 303 -10.68 5.71 -21.85
CA PRO A 303 -12.12 5.46 -22.02
C PRO A 303 -12.65 4.37 -21.08
N ALA A 304 -11.89 3.29 -20.88
CA ALA A 304 -12.29 2.22 -19.95
C ALA A 304 -12.35 2.71 -18.50
N ALA A 305 -11.38 3.52 -18.06
CA ALA A 305 -11.38 4.13 -16.74
C ALA A 305 -12.53 5.15 -16.57
N ALA A 306 -12.83 5.93 -17.61
CA ALA A 306 -13.97 6.85 -17.61
C ALA A 306 -15.31 6.11 -17.52
N ALA A 307 -15.47 4.99 -18.25
CA ALA A 307 -16.66 4.15 -18.13
C ALA A 307 -16.83 3.59 -16.72
N LEU A 308 -15.72 3.17 -16.08
CA LEU A 308 -15.73 2.70 -14.69
C LEU A 308 -16.09 3.80 -13.70
N ALA A 309 -15.60 5.02 -13.92
CA ALA A 309 -15.96 6.20 -13.13
C ALA A 309 -17.45 6.54 -13.25
N VAL A 310 -18.00 6.53 -14.47
CA VAL A 310 -19.44 6.74 -14.69
C VAL A 310 -20.26 5.65 -14.02
N ALA A 311 -19.83 4.39 -14.12
CA ALA A 311 -20.48 3.26 -13.46
C ALA A 311 -20.48 3.42 -11.92
N TYR A 312 -19.40 3.93 -11.33
CA TYR A 312 -19.36 4.23 -9.90
C TYR A 312 -20.36 5.32 -9.52
N VAL A 313 -20.38 6.43 -10.25
CA VAL A 313 -21.28 7.56 -9.94
C VAL A 313 -22.75 7.18 -10.11
N SER A 314 -23.08 6.29 -11.06
CA SER A 314 -24.46 5.87 -11.30
C SER A 314 -24.94 4.75 -10.36
N THR A 315 -24.08 3.80 -9.99
CA THR A 315 -24.49 2.59 -9.25
C THR A 315 -24.04 2.57 -7.78
N GLY A 316 -22.99 3.30 -7.42
CA GLY A 316 -22.35 3.19 -6.11
C GLY A 316 -21.79 1.79 -5.80
N HIS A 317 -21.58 0.94 -6.82
CA HIS A 317 -21.30 -0.47 -6.60
C HIS A 317 -19.96 -0.69 -5.88
N TRP A 318 -19.96 -1.51 -4.82
CA TRP A 318 -18.81 -1.73 -3.94
C TRP A 318 -17.59 -2.33 -4.68
N ILE A 319 -17.81 -3.20 -5.68
CA ILE A 319 -16.74 -3.76 -6.53
C ILE A 319 -16.03 -2.62 -7.29
N VAL A 320 -16.80 -1.73 -7.93
CA VAL A 320 -16.27 -0.60 -8.69
C VAL A 320 -15.52 0.35 -7.77
N ASN A 321 -16.10 0.65 -6.60
CA ASN A 321 -15.45 1.42 -5.54
C ASN A 321 -14.08 0.84 -5.16
N ASN A 322 -14.00 -0.48 -4.97
CA ASN A 322 -12.74 -1.12 -4.58
C ASN A 322 -11.70 -1.12 -5.70
N ILE A 323 -12.10 -1.26 -6.96
CA ILE A 323 -11.18 -1.15 -8.10
C ILE A 323 -10.61 0.27 -8.19
N LEU A 324 -11.46 1.29 -8.05
CA LEU A 324 -11.06 2.70 -8.04
C LEU A 324 -10.14 3.00 -6.85
N GLY A 325 -10.54 2.63 -5.64
CA GLY A 325 -9.76 2.86 -4.42
C GLY A 325 -8.42 2.12 -4.42
N PHE A 326 -8.38 0.87 -4.89
CA PHE A 326 -7.12 0.13 -5.04
C PHE A 326 -6.20 0.78 -6.06
N SER A 327 -6.74 1.27 -7.17
CA SER A 327 -5.96 1.96 -8.20
C SER A 327 -5.43 3.31 -7.71
N PHE A 328 -6.22 4.05 -6.94
CA PHE A 328 -5.79 5.26 -6.24
C PHE A 328 -4.64 4.97 -5.27
N CYS A 329 -4.74 3.90 -4.47
CA CYS A 329 -3.68 3.51 -3.55
C CYS A 329 -2.38 3.12 -4.27
N LEU A 330 -2.47 2.34 -5.36
CA LEU A 330 -1.32 2.01 -6.20
C LEU A 330 -0.66 3.28 -6.77
N LEU A 331 -1.47 4.21 -7.28
CA LEU A 331 -1.02 5.48 -7.82
C LEU A 331 -0.30 6.32 -6.76
N GLY A 332 -0.84 6.41 -5.54
CA GLY A 332 -0.24 7.16 -4.44
C GLY A 332 1.13 6.60 -4.03
N ILE A 333 1.20 5.30 -3.74
CA ILE A 333 2.44 4.65 -3.27
C ILE A 333 3.54 4.68 -4.33
N ARG A 334 3.18 4.57 -5.62
CA ARG A 334 4.18 4.56 -6.70
C ARG A 334 4.73 5.95 -7.05
N SER A 335 3.93 7.01 -6.83
CA SER A 335 4.27 8.37 -7.26
C SER A 335 5.06 9.15 -6.22
N ILE A 336 4.92 8.78 -4.94
CA ILE A 336 5.63 9.43 -3.83
C ILE A 336 6.75 8.50 -3.36
N ASN A 337 7.99 8.98 -3.35
CA ASN A 337 9.15 8.24 -2.85
C ASN A 337 9.69 8.92 -1.60
N LEU A 338 9.96 8.21 -0.52
CA LEU A 338 10.64 8.82 0.63
C LEU A 338 12.13 9.04 0.34
N SER A 339 12.70 10.16 0.78
CA SER A 339 14.11 10.47 0.56
C SER A 339 15.04 9.65 1.46
N SER A 340 14.61 9.29 2.68
CA SER A 340 15.44 8.60 3.67
C SER A 340 14.63 7.76 4.66
N TYR A 341 15.32 6.91 5.44
CA TYR A 341 14.69 6.16 6.53
C TYR A 341 14.12 7.11 7.59
N GLY A 342 14.83 8.20 7.90
CA GLY A 342 14.39 9.22 8.85
C GLY A 342 13.08 9.90 8.45
N ALA A 343 12.92 10.23 7.15
CA ALA A 343 11.66 10.77 6.63
C ALA A 343 10.48 9.82 6.88
N GLY A 344 10.70 8.51 6.67
CA GLY A 344 9.71 7.47 6.96
C GLY A 344 9.35 7.35 8.45
N VAL A 345 10.36 7.39 9.34
CA VAL A 345 10.14 7.36 10.80
C VAL A 345 9.32 8.57 11.25
N VAL A 346 9.66 9.77 10.77
CA VAL A 346 8.94 11.01 11.10
C VAL A 346 7.50 10.94 10.59
N LEU A 347 7.29 10.53 9.34
CA LEU A 347 5.95 10.40 8.74
C LEU A 347 5.06 9.45 9.55
N LEU A 348 5.54 8.23 9.84
CA LEU A 348 4.75 7.22 10.55
C LEU A 348 4.53 7.57 12.02
N SER A 349 5.52 8.17 12.68
CA SER A 349 5.38 8.61 14.07
C SER A 349 4.43 9.80 14.18
N GLY A 350 4.49 10.75 13.25
CA GLY A 350 3.58 11.88 13.20
C GLY A 350 2.14 11.46 12.94
N LEU A 351 1.92 10.47 12.06
CA LEU A 351 0.58 9.92 11.82
C LEU A 351 0.04 9.10 12.99
N PHE A 352 0.90 8.38 13.72
CA PHE A 352 0.51 7.74 14.96
C PHE A 352 -0.05 8.76 15.97
N VAL A 353 0.64 9.89 16.17
CA VAL A 353 0.20 10.95 17.09
C VAL A 353 -1.08 11.63 16.57
N TYR A 354 -1.15 11.91 15.26
CA TYR A 354 -2.32 12.46 14.60
C TYR A 354 -3.57 11.63 14.87
N ASP A 355 -3.47 10.31 14.69
CA ASP A 355 -4.58 9.38 14.80
C ASP A 355 -5.08 9.28 16.26
N VAL A 356 -4.14 9.23 17.22
CA VAL A 356 -4.46 9.30 18.65
C VAL A 356 -5.22 10.59 19.00
N PHE A 357 -4.74 11.74 18.51
CA PHE A 357 -5.39 13.03 18.76
C PHE A 357 -6.81 13.07 18.18
N TRP A 358 -6.96 12.78 16.89
CA TRP A 358 -8.25 12.93 16.21
C TRP A 358 -9.29 11.89 16.60
N VAL A 359 -8.88 10.70 17.03
CA VAL A 359 -9.83 9.66 17.45
C VAL A 359 -10.20 9.76 18.93
N PHE A 360 -9.23 10.00 19.83
CA PHE A 360 -9.51 9.97 21.27
C PHE A 360 -9.71 11.36 21.87
N PHE A 361 -8.96 12.37 21.41
CA PHE A 361 -8.98 13.71 22.01
C PHE A 361 -9.94 14.69 21.31
N SER A 362 -10.38 14.42 20.08
CA SER A 362 -11.26 15.35 19.36
C SER A 362 -12.64 15.50 20.02
N LYS A 363 -13.23 14.41 20.53
CA LYS A 363 -14.55 14.41 21.18
C LYS A 363 -14.63 15.34 22.40
N PRO A 364 -13.74 15.22 23.42
CA PRO A 364 -13.81 16.09 24.59
C PRO A 364 -13.50 17.57 24.26
N VAL A 365 -12.72 17.84 23.21
CA VAL A 365 -12.31 19.22 22.86
C VAL A 365 -13.36 19.93 22.01
N PHE A 366 -13.98 19.24 21.04
CA PHE A 366 -14.88 19.85 20.04
C PHE A 366 -16.35 19.42 20.20
N GLY A 367 -16.67 18.59 21.18
CA GLY A 367 -18.01 18.05 21.42
C GLY A 367 -18.46 16.97 20.44
N ALA A 368 -17.65 16.65 19.43
CA ALA A 368 -17.93 15.62 18.43
C ALA A 368 -16.64 14.96 17.93
N ASN A 369 -16.74 13.71 17.47
CA ASN A 369 -15.64 13.01 16.80
C ASN A 369 -15.46 13.57 15.39
N VAL A 370 -14.56 14.54 15.24
CA VAL A 370 -14.32 15.29 14.00
C VAL A 370 -14.04 14.35 12.82
N MET A 371 -13.19 13.34 13.02
CA MET A 371 -12.86 12.35 11.99
C MET A 371 -14.09 11.57 11.52
N VAL A 372 -14.97 11.16 12.43
CA VAL A 372 -16.17 10.39 12.10
C VAL A 372 -17.20 11.26 11.40
N SER A 373 -17.38 12.51 11.83
CA SER A 373 -18.28 13.48 11.19
C SER A 373 -17.87 13.75 9.74
N VAL A 374 -16.58 13.95 9.48
CA VAL A 374 -16.05 14.12 8.12
C VAL A 374 -16.20 12.84 7.30
N ALA A 375 -15.87 11.68 7.87
CA ALA A 375 -15.94 10.39 7.16
C ALA A 375 -17.37 9.98 6.79
N LYS A 376 -18.38 10.39 7.56
CA LYS A 376 -19.80 10.19 7.23
C LYS A 376 -20.32 11.17 6.17
N GLY A 377 -19.73 12.36 6.09
CA GLY A 377 -20.15 13.41 5.15
C GLY A 377 -19.69 13.21 3.71
N VAL A 378 -18.73 12.32 3.45
CA VAL A 378 -18.10 12.14 2.12
C VAL A 378 -18.30 10.70 1.62
N GLU A 379 -19.02 10.55 0.51
CA GLU A 379 -19.21 9.27 -0.20
C GLU A 379 -18.32 9.22 -1.44
N ALA A 380 -17.07 8.84 -1.23
CA ALA A 380 -16.05 8.77 -2.26
C ALA A 380 -15.26 7.47 -2.14
N PRO A 381 -14.53 7.04 -3.20
CA PRO A 381 -13.68 5.85 -3.18
C PRO A 381 -12.40 6.10 -2.37
N ILE A 382 -12.56 6.51 -1.11
CA ILE A 382 -11.51 6.82 -0.12
C ILE A 382 -11.32 5.61 0.83
N LYS A 383 -12.16 4.58 0.69
CA LYS A 383 -12.16 3.38 1.53
C LYS A 383 -12.42 2.13 0.70
N LEU A 384 -11.85 1.01 1.14
CA LEU A 384 -12.21 -0.31 0.64
C LEU A 384 -13.44 -0.81 1.41
N LEU A 385 -14.41 -1.33 0.67
CA LEU A 385 -15.68 -1.86 1.17
C LEU A 385 -15.65 -3.38 1.05
N LEU A 386 -15.71 -4.09 2.18
CA LEU A 386 -15.56 -5.54 2.22
C LEU A 386 -16.83 -6.18 2.75
N PRO A 387 -17.54 -6.97 1.93
CA PRO A 387 -18.82 -7.55 2.33
C PRO A 387 -18.62 -8.55 3.47
N ARG A 388 -19.41 -8.39 4.54
CA ARG A 388 -19.33 -9.20 5.77
C ARG A 388 -20.56 -10.04 6.03
N ASP A 389 -21.74 -9.46 5.84
CA ASP A 389 -23.01 -10.14 6.08
C ASP A 389 -24.17 -9.35 5.44
N PHE A 390 -25.39 -9.85 5.60
CA PHE A 390 -26.62 -9.14 5.27
C PHE A 390 -27.10 -8.29 6.44
N GLY A 391 -27.55 -7.08 6.14
CA GLY A 391 -28.61 -6.45 6.90
C GLY A 391 -29.90 -7.18 6.58
N GLY A 392 -30.77 -7.40 7.57
CA GLY A 392 -32.02 -8.16 7.39
C GLY A 392 -32.96 -7.67 6.28
N CYS A 393 -32.66 -6.56 5.59
CA CYS A 393 -33.35 -6.10 4.37
C CYS A 393 -32.74 -6.62 3.05
N GLY A 394 -31.71 -7.46 3.08
CA GLY A 394 -30.97 -7.89 1.89
C GLY A 394 -29.85 -6.92 1.49
N ASP A 395 -29.67 -5.86 2.28
CA ASP A 395 -28.58 -4.89 2.13
C ASP A 395 -27.24 -5.52 2.58
N LEU A 396 -26.22 -5.44 1.74
CA LEU A 396 -24.90 -5.95 2.10
C LEU A 396 -24.23 -5.03 3.14
N GLN A 397 -23.82 -5.58 4.28
CA GLN A 397 -23.00 -4.87 5.27
C GLN A 397 -21.53 -4.96 4.90
N PHE A 398 -20.81 -3.85 5.15
CA PHE A 398 -19.40 -3.74 4.79
C PHE A 398 -18.52 -3.45 6.00
N ASN A 399 -17.44 -4.21 6.13
CA ASN A 399 -16.25 -3.72 6.82
C ASN A 399 -15.57 -2.65 5.94
N MET A 400 -14.99 -1.64 6.57
CA MET A 400 -14.36 -0.53 5.89
C MET A 400 -12.91 -0.39 6.31
N LEU A 401 -12.02 -0.13 5.36
CA LEU A 401 -10.62 0.23 5.62
C LEU A 401 -10.26 1.49 4.84
N GLY A 402 -9.63 2.47 5.49
CA GLY A 402 -9.23 3.70 4.83
C GLY A 402 -8.07 3.46 3.86
N LEU A 403 -8.09 4.13 2.70
CA LEU A 403 -6.96 4.03 1.76
C LEU A 403 -5.68 4.65 2.32
N GLY A 404 -5.79 5.62 3.24
CA GLY A 404 -4.64 6.18 3.96
C GLY A 404 -3.91 5.14 4.82
N ASP A 405 -4.65 4.20 5.41
CA ASP A 405 -4.12 3.11 6.24
C ASP A 405 -3.26 2.12 5.42
N ILE A 406 -3.48 2.09 4.11
CA ILE A 406 -2.73 1.26 3.15
C ILE A 406 -1.58 2.07 2.54
N ALA A 407 -1.91 3.27 2.03
CA ALA A 407 -1.00 4.11 1.27
C ALA A 407 0.20 4.56 2.11
N VAL A 408 -0.02 5.08 3.32
CA VAL A 408 1.07 5.70 4.09
C VAL A 408 2.08 4.65 4.60
N PRO A 409 1.67 3.56 5.26
CA PRO A 409 2.59 2.48 5.58
C PRO A 409 3.22 1.88 4.31
N GLY A 410 2.47 1.82 3.21
CA GLY A 410 2.96 1.40 1.91
C GLY A 410 4.10 2.25 1.34
N LEU A 411 4.11 3.56 1.58
CA LEU A 411 5.23 4.44 1.18
C LEU A 411 6.53 4.05 1.89
N PHE A 412 6.45 3.78 3.19
CA PHE A 412 7.60 3.34 3.98
C PHE A 412 8.09 1.95 3.56
N VAL A 413 7.17 1.01 3.36
CA VAL A 413 7.50 -0.34 2.87
C VAL A 413 8.10 -0.29 1.45
N SER A 414 7.63 0.62 0.59
CA SER A 414 8.19 0.89 -0.75
C SER A 414 9.62 1.42 -0.68
N PHE A 415 9.92 2.33 0.26
CA PHE A 415 11.28 2.79 0.51
C PHE A 415 12.19 1.63 0.94
N LEU A 416 11.74 0.79 1.87
CA LEU A 416 12.49 -0.38 2.31
C LEU A 416 12.71 -1.41 1.19
N ALA A 417 11.77 -1.55 0.26
CA ALA A 417 11.96 -2.38 -0.94
C ALA A 417 13.10 -1.88 -1.84
N LYS A 418 13.34 -0.55 -1.88
CA LYS A 418 14.48 0.05 -2.59
C LYS A 418 15.80 -0.23 -1.87
N TRP A 419 15.81 -0.18 -0.54
CA TRP A 419 16.97 -0.60 0.26
C TRP A 419 17.31 -2.09 0.04
N ASP A 420 16.30 -2.97 0.09
CA ASP A 420 16.47 -4.39 -0.24
C ASP A 420 17.09 -4.59 -1.63
N ALA A 421 16.66 -3.82 -2.63
CA ALA A 421 17.22 -3.90 -3.98
C ALA A 421 18.71 -3.54 -4.03
N VAL A 422 19.14 -2.53 -3.25
CA VAL A 422 20.56 -2.18 -3.10
C VAL A 422 21.34 -3.32 -2.46
N ASN A 423 20.81 -3.92 -1.40
CA ASN A 423 21.46 -5.04 -0.71
C ASN A 423 21.54 -6.31 -1.57
N ILE A 424 20.53 -6.55 -2.40
CA ILE A 424 20.54 -7.65 -3.39
C ILE A 424 21.60 -7.38 -4.46
N ALA A 425 21.67 -6.16 -4.99
CA ALA A 425 22.66 -5.79 -5.99
C ALA A 425 24.11 -5.84 -5.46
N ALA A 426 24.30 -5.57 -4.16
CA ALA A 426 25.58 -5.68 -3.47
C ALA A 426 25.98 -7.13 -3.10
N GLY A 427 25.07 -8.10 -3.25
CA GLY A 427 25.30 -9.50 -2.87
C GLY A 427 25.13 -9.79 -1.37
N SER A 428 24.77 -8.80 -0.55
CA SER A 428 24.53 -8.94 0.89
C SER A 428 23.20 -9.64 1.22
N SER A 429 22.25 -9.69 0.28
CA SER A 429 20.96 -10.35 0.44
C SER A 429 20.55 -11.12 -0.82
N LYS A 430 19.86 -12.25 -0.66
CA LYS A 430 19.30 -13.03 -1.79
C LYS A 430 17.82 -12.74 -2.04
N SER A 431 17.15 -12.04 -1.12
CA SER A 431 15.72 -11.76 -1.16
C SER A 431 15.42 -10.38 -0.57
N PHE A 432 14.17 -9.93 -0.77
CA PHE A 432 13.63 -8.69 -0.19
C PHE A 432 13.23 -8.93 1.27
N VAL A 433 14.20 -8.84 2.18
CA VAL A 433 14.00 -9.19 3.59
C VAL A 433 13.18 -8.12 4.29
N TYR A 434 13.54 -6.84 4.14
CA TYR A 434 12.82 -5.75 4.80
C TYR A 434 11.37 -5.66 4.31
N LEU A 435 11.14 -5.75 3.00
CA LEU A 435 9.80 -5.78 2.41
C LEU A 435 8.95 -6.90 3.02
N ASN A 436 9.46 -8.14 3.04
CA ASN A 436 8.69 -9.30 3.50
C ASN A 436 8.39 -9.25 5.00
N PHE A 437 9.37 -8.87 5.83
CA PHE A 437 9.16 -8.77 7.28
C PHE A 437 8.22 -7.61 7.65
N CYS A 438 8.36 -6.46 6.99
CA CYS A 438 7.46 -5.32 7.24
C CYS A 438 6.05 -5.59 6.73
N LEU A 439 5.90 -6.31 5.61
CA LEU A 439 4.60 -6.76 5.15
C LEU A 439 3.94 -7.75 6.12
N LEU A 440 4.72 -8.69 6.67
CA LEU A 440 4.21 -9.60 7.69
C LEU A 440 3.75 -8.82 8.94
N ALA A 441 4.53 -7.85 9.38
CA ALA A 441 4.16 -6.98 10.49
C ALA A 441 2.90 -6.15 10.19
N TYR A 442 2.77 -5.63 8.97
CA TYR A 442 1.56 -4.95 8.49
C TYR A 442 0.33 -5.88 8.57
N MET A 443 0.44 -7.12 8.08
CA MET A 443 -0.63 -8.12 8.15
C MET A 443 -1.02 -8.45 9.58
N LEU A 444 -0.04 -8.72 10.44
CA LEU A 444 -0.26 -9.02 11.86
C LEU A 444 -0.90 -7.83 12.59
N SER A 445 -0.53 -6.60 12.22
CA SER A 445 -1.13 -5.40 12.80
C SER A 445 -2.60 -5.23 12.41
N LEU A 446 -3.00 -5.55 11.18
CA LEU A 446 -4.42 -5.55 10.79
C LEU A 446 -5.23 -6.60 11.55
N ILE A 447 -4.67 -7.80 11.73
CA ILE A 447 -5.29 -8.85 12.55
C ILE A 447 -5.43 -8.37 14.00
N LEU A 448 -4.41 -7.71 14.54
CA LEU A 448 -4.44 -7.12 15.87
C LEU A 448 -5.54 -6.05 15.97
N THR A 449 -5.62 -5.11 15.03
CA THR A 449 -6.66 -4.07 14.99
C THR A 449 -8.05 -4.68 15.05
N VAL A 450 -8.32 -5.67 14.20
CA VAL A 450 -9.60 -6.39 14.19
C VAL A 450 -9.86 -7.08 15.53
N THR A 451 -8.86 -7.75 16.08
CA THR A 451 -8.96 -8.46 17.36
C THR A 451 -9.33 -7.50 18.49
N VAL A 452 -8.66 -6.34 18.56
CA VAL A 452 -8.96 -5.34 19.57
C VAL A 452 -10.36 -4.75 19.35
N MET A 453 -10.76 -4.45 18.11
CA MET A 453 -12.12 -4.01 17.82
C MET A 453 -13.19 -5.02 18.26
N MET A 454 -12.93 -6.32 18.11
CA MET A 454 -13.85 -7.37 18.58
C MET A 454 -13.92 -7.47 20.11
N ILE A 455 -12.82 -7.23 20.82
CA ILE A 455 -12.79 -7.27 22.29
C ILE A 455 -13.49 -6.04 22.88
N PHE A 456 -13.17 -4.85 22.38
CA PHE A 456 -13.64 -3.59 22.93
C PHE A 456 -14.97 -3.10 22.33
N GLN A 457 -15.48 -3.75 21.28
CA GLN A 457 -16.72 -3.39 20.57
C GLN A 457 -16.77 -1.90 20.16
N HIS A 458 -15.60 -1.30 19.96
CA HIS A 458 -15.43 0.09 19.56
C HIS A 458 -14.54 0.15 18.33
N ALA A 459 -14.91 1.01 17.36
CA ALA A 459 -14.07 1.28 16.21
C ALA A 459 -12.81 1.99 16.67
N GLN A 460 -11.67 1.40 16.32
CA GLN A 460 -10.35 1.94 16.60
C GLN A 460 -9.63 2.21 15.28
N PRO A 461 -8.71 3.18 15.27
CA PRO A 461 -8.10 3.56 14.03
C PRO A 461 -6.92 2.64 13.72
N ALA A 462 -6.74 2.30 12.45
CA ALA A 462 -5.82 1.24 12.06
C ALA A 462 -4.35 1.66 12.12
N LEU A 463 -4.03 2.92 11.82
CA LEU A 463 -2.66 3.44 11.84
C LEU A 463 -2.03 3.35 13.24
N LEU A 464 -2.82 3.46 14.31
CA LEU A 464 -2.40 3.23 15.69
C LEU A 464 -1.62 1.91 15.86
N TYR A 465 -2.00 0.85 15.15
CA TYR A 465 -1.36 -0.46 15.21
C TYR A 465 -0.33 -0.65 14.10
N ILE A 466 -0.65 -0.20 12.89
CA ILE A 466 0.20 -0.44 11.71
C ILE A 466 1.53 0.31 11.84
N CYS A 467 1.50 1.60 12.18
CA CYS A 467 2.69 2.44 12.27
C CYS A 467 3.77 1.86 13.20
N PRO A 468 3.48 1.56 14.48
CA PRO A 468 4.50 1.00 15.37
C PRO A 468 4.95 -0.40 14.95
N CYS A 469 4.05 -1.27 14.46
CA CYS A 469 4.43 -2.63 14.05
C CYS A 469 5.41 -2.63 12.88
N VAL A 470 5.15 -1.81 11.85
CA VAL A 470 6.02 -1.72 10.66
C VAL A 470 7.36 -1.09 11.01
N LEU A 471 7.38 -0.03 11.83
CA LEU A 471 8.61 0.60 12.30
C LEU A 471 9.46 -0.39 13.12
N LEU A 472 8.86 -1.05 14.11
CA LEU A 472 9.54 -2.04 14.95
C LEU A 472 10.08 -3.21 14.13
N ALA A 473 9.32 -3.70 13.16
CA ALA A 473 9.78 -4.78 12.28
C ALA A 473 11.00 -4.36 11.45
N SER A 474 10.97 -3.15 10.87
CA SER A 474 12.12 -2.62 10.10
C SER A 474 13.37 -2.46 10.99
N LEU A 475 13.20 -1.96 12.21
CA LEU A 475 14.28 -1.77 13.18
C LEU A 475 14.82 -3.11 13.67
N ALA A 476 13.95 -4.08 13.97
CA ALA A 476 14.34 -5.41 14.40
C ALA A 476 15.18 -6.13 13.34
N VAL A 477 14.79 -6.03 12.05
CA VAL A 477 15.59 -6.58 10.95
C VAL A 477 16.95 -5.88 10.84
N ALA A 478 16.98 -4.54 10.94
CA ALA A 478 18.21 -3.77 10.86
C ALA A 478 19.18 -4.12 12.00
N LEU A 479 18.66 -4.28 13.22
CA LEU A 479 19.42 -4.71 14.40
C LEU A 479 19.92 -6.16 14.26
N ALA A 480 19.06 -7.08 13.82
CA ALA A 480 19.42 -8.48 13.63
C ALA A 480 20.51 -8.68 12.57
N ARG A 481 20.57 -7.83 11.54
CA ARG A 481 21.61 -7.86 10.51
C ARG A 481 22.83 -7.00 10.83
N GLY A 482 22.75 -6.13 11.84
CA GLY A 482 23.81 -5.18 12.18
C GLY A 482 24.01 -4.07 11.14
N GLU A 483 22.98 -3.77 10.33
CA GLU A 483 23.01 -2.82 9.20
C GLU A 483 22.30 -1.50 9.53
N LEU A 484 22.01 -1.22 10.80
CA LEU A 484 21.20 -0.07 11.22
C LEU A 484 21.79 1.27 10.77
N THR A 485 23.09 1.47 10.92
CA THR A 485 23.77 2.71 10.54
C THR A 485 23.70 2.93 9.03
N ASP A 486 23.85 1.85 8.25
CA ASP A 486 23.80 1.90 6.80
C ASP A 486 22.37 2.20 6.29
N LEU A 487 21.35 1.63 6.96
CA LEU A 487 19.95 1.92 6.66
C LEU A 487 19.56 3.37 6.97
N ILE A 488 20.03 3.91 8.09
CA ILE A 488 19.77 5.31 8.47
C ILE A 488 20.49 6.27 7.50
N ALA A 489 21.71 5.92 7.09
CA ALA A 489 22.49 6.71 6.14
C ALA A 489 21.99 6.59 4.68
N PHE A 490 21.12 5.62 4.38
CA PHE A 490 20.60 5.42 3.04
C PHE A 490 19.64 6.54 2.65
N SER A 491 19.98 7.24 1.56
CA SER A 491 19.15 8.27 0.96
C SER A 491 18.99 8.06 -0.55
N ILE A 492 17.84 8.50 -1.06
CA ILE A 492 17.54 8.57 -2.48
C ILE A 492 17.93 9.98 -2.96
N PRO A 493 18.80 10.11 -3.99
CA PRO A 493 19.27 11.42 -4.46
C PRO A 493 18.12 12.27 -5.01
N GLU A 494 18.22 13.57 -4.76
CA GLU A 494 17.18 14.57 -5.02
C GLU A 494 17.20 15.16 -6.44
N GLU A 495 16.12 15.87 -6.77
CA GLU A 495 16.01 16.78 -7.92
C GLU A 495 16.96 17.98 -7.82
N GLY A 496 18.24 17.77 -8.15
CA GLY A 496 19.21 18.86 -8.29
C GLY A 496 20.68 18.49 -8.16
N GLU A 497 21.00 17.34 -7.54
CA GLU A 497 22.40 16.94 -7.32
C GLU A 497 23.05 16.27 -8.55
N ALA A 498 22.26 15.92 -9.57
CA ALA A 498 22.75 15.31 -10.80
C ALA A 498 23.39 16.31 -11.79
N GLU A 499 23.22 17.62 -11.59
CA GLU A 499 23.75 18.69 -12.47
C GLU A 499 25.09 19.29 -12.00
N GLY A 500 25.89 18.54 -11.23
CA GLY A 500 27.21 18.97 -10.76
C GLY A 500 28.37 18.83 -11.75
N ILE A 501 28.12 18.63 -13.06
CA ILE A 501 29.20 18.50 -14.05
C ILE A 501 28.93 19.44 -15.25
N GLN A 502 29.73 20.51 -15.28
CA GLN A 502 29.96 21.54 -16.32
C GLN A 502 29.14 22.84 -16.23
N SER A 503 29.92 23.92 -16.09
CA SER A 503 29.62 25.33 -15.87
C SER A 503 29.02 26.09 -17.05
N SER A 504 28.04 26.98 -16.81
CA SER A 504 28.01 28.43 -17.19
C SER A 504 26.65 29.09 -16.87
N PRO A 505 26.57 30.42 -16.68
CA PRO A 505 25.50 31.07 -15.91
C PRO A 505 24.43 31.71 -16.81
N SER A 506 23.23 31.11 -16.90
CA SER A 506 21.98 31.81 -17.20
C SER A 506 20.79 30.86 -17.26
N ASP A 507 20.19 30.45 -16.13
CA ASP A 507 18.78 30.01 -16.18
C ASP A 507 18.03 30.09 -14.84
N ALA A 508 18.36 31.09 -14.02
CA ALA A 508 17.59 31.43 -12.81
C ALA A 508 16.14 31.88 -13.13
N GLY A 509 15.81 32.12 -14.40
CA GLY A 509 14.47 32.54 -14.85
C GLY A 509 13.51 31.41 -15.24
N LYS A 510 14.00 30.19 -15.53
CA LYS A 510 13.13 29.06 -15.94
C LYS A 510 12.72 28.15 -14.79
N LYS A 511 13.52 28.07 -13.72
CA LYS A 511 13.25 27.22 -12.54
C LYS A 511 11.98 27.60 -11.77
N LYS A 512 11.53 28.86 -11.89
CA LYS A 512 10.29 29.35 -11.26
C LYS A 512 9.03 28.85 -11.98
N ARG A 513 9.05 28.69 -13.32
CA ARG A 513 7.86 28.33 -14.12
C ARG A 513 7.45 26.85 -14.08
N ALA A 514 8.36 25.94 -13.73
CA ALA A 514 8.06 24.51 -13.66
C ALA A 514 7.53 24.09 -12.27
N LEU A 515 8.05 24.69 -11.19
CA LEU A 515 7.52 24.49 -9.83
C LEU A 515 6.14 25.15 -9.66
N ASP A 516 5.90 26.30 -10.30
CA ASP A 516 4.57 26.94 -10.35
C ASP A 516 3.53 26.07 -11.10
N GLY A 517 3.96 25.15 -11.98
CA GLY A 517 3.07 24.26 -12.74
C GLY A 517 2.67 22.97 -12.01
N LEU A 518 3.58 22.39 -11.20
CA LEU A 518 3.28 21.20 -10.42
C LEU A 518 2.68 21.54 -9.04
N GLY A 519 3.16 22.63 -8.44
CA GLY A 519 2.48 23.31 -7.34
C GLY A 519 1.11 23.81 -7.79
N GLY A 520 0.98 24.31 -9.03
CA GLY A 520 -0.28 24.62 -9.68
C GLY A 520 -1.21 23.43 -9.81
N LEU A 521 -0.77 22.23 -10.19
CA LEU A 521 -1.64 21.05 -10.30
C LEU A 521 -2.13 20.49 -8.96
N LEU A 522 -1.30 20.52 -7.92
CA LEU A 522 -1.68 20.10 -6.57
C LEU A 522 -2.48 21.18 -5.83
N GLN A 523 -2.17 22.46 -6.08
CA GLN A 523 -2.89 23.59 -5.52
C GLN A 523 -4.17 23.89 -6.32
N GLU A 524 -4.29 23.58 -7.60
CA GLU A 524 -5.55 23.59 -8.36
C GLU A 524 -6.41 22.37 -8.00
N ALA A 525 -5.84 21.20 -7.71
CA ALA A 525 -6.64 20.10 -7.13
C ALA A 525 -7.21 20.45 -5.74
N SER A 526 -6.48 21.28 -4.96
CA SER A 526 -6.92 21.79 -3.65
C SER A 526 -7.72 23.10 -3.71
N ALA A 527 -7.54 23.94 -4.74
CA ALA A 527 -8.12 25.29 -4.85
C ALA A 527 -9.19 25.39 -5.95
N ALA A 528 -9.25 24.50 -6.95
CA ALA A 528 -10.41 24.40 -7.84
C ALA A 528 -11.66 23.94 -7.06
N ALA A 529 -11.48 23.16 -5.99
CA ALA A 529 -12.54 22.86 -5.03
C ALA A 529 -12.95 24.07 -4.16
N CYS A 530 -12.17 25.16 -4.13
CA CYS A 530 -12.41 26.31 -3.26
C CYS A 530 -12.70 27.63 -4.02
N VAL A 531 -12.32 27.75 -5.30
CA VAL A 531 -12.40 29.03 -6.06
C VAL A 531 -13.40 28.98 -7.23
N GLU A 532 -13.69 27.82 -7.85
CA GLU A 532 -14.75 27.76 -8.87
C GLU A 532 -16.17 27.71 -8.30
N ILE A 533 -16.32 27.42 -7.00
CA ILE A 533 -17.62 27.33 -6.32
C ILE A 533 -18.16 28.71 -5.90
N LEU A 534 -17.35 29.77 -6.00
CA LEU A 534 -17.74 31.15 -5.68
C LEU A 534 -18.04 32.03 -6.90
N LYS A 535 -18.01 31.51 -8.13
CA LYS A 535 -18.29 32.31 -9.33
C LYS A 535 -19.77 32.52 -9.74
N PRO A 536 -20.79 31.80 -9.22
CA PRO A 536 -22.17 32.12 -9.56
C PRO A 536 -22.92 32.99 -8.53
N LEU A 537 -22.24 33.67 -7.60
CA LEU A 537 -22.86 34.58 -6.63
C LEU A 537 -22.19 35.97 -6.52
N ALA A 538 -21.60 36.45 -7.61
CA ALA A 538 -21.23 37.87 -7.78
C ALA A 538 -21.99 38.47 -8.97
#